data_AF-A8U543-F1
#
_entry.id   AF-A8U543-F1
#
_cell.length_a   1.000
_cell.length_b   1.000
_cell.length_c   1.000
_cell.angle_alpha   90.00
_cell.angle_beta   90.00
_cell.angle_gamma   90.00
#
_symmetry.space_group_name_H-M   'P 1'
#
loop_
_entity.id
_entity.type
_entity.pdbx_description
1 polymer ?
#
loop_
_entity_poly.entity_id
_entity_poly.type
_entity_poly.pdbx_seq_one_letter_code
_entity_poly.pdbx_strand_id
1 'polypeptide(L)'
;MNTLIFLSFLIFLLINAILIILTLISLPKLGDERKNFIKMKAQSYTFTVVIGIILIQIIKNTYQIIWRNGVFEGINPLSQLTTISIIYLISLLFFKKKYGA
;
A
#
# COMPACT_ATOMS: atom_id res chain seq x y z
N MET A 1 -20.10 10.04 -6.24
CA MET A 1 -18.70 9.94 -6.73
C MET A 1 -18.75 9.97 -8.25
N ASN A 2 -18.13 10.96 -8.90
CA ASN A 2 -18.16 11.04 -10.37
C ASN A 2 -17.52 9.79 -10.98
N THR A 3 -18.16 9.22 -12.00
CA THR A 3 -17.64 8.05 -12.74
C THR A 3 -16.20 8.26 -13.22
N LEU A 4 -15.85 9.49 -13.60
CA LEU A 4 -14.48 9.88 -13.98
C LEU A 4 -13.46 9.73 -12.84
N ILE A 5 -13.83 10.11 -11.61
CA ILE A 5 -12.95 10.00 -10.43
C ILE A 5 -12.72 8.52 -10.12
N PHE A 6 -13.80 7.73 -10.11
CA PHE A 6 -13.71 6.29 -9.90
C PHE A 6 -12.82 5.60 -10.94
N LEU A 7 -12.99 5.94 -12.21
CA LEU A 7 -12.18 5.39 -13.31
C LEU A 7 -10.70 5.78 -13.16
N SER A 8 -10.41 7.03 -12.78
CA SER A 8 -9.04 7.49 -12.53
C SER A 8 -8.33 6.69 -11.44
N PHE A 9 -9.00 6.46 -10.30
CA PHE A 9 -8.44 5.62 -9.24
C PHE A 9 -8.20 4.17 -9.70
N LEU A 10 -9.12 3.60 -10.47
CA LEU A 10 -9.00 2.24 -10.97
C LEU A 10 -7.80 2.10 -11.93
N ILE A 11 -7.64 3.05 -12.86
CA ILE A 11 -6.47 3.10 -13.75
C ILE A 11 -5.18 3.26 -12.95
N PHE A 12 -5.15 4.15 -11.95
CA PHE A 12 -3.98 4.36 -11.12
C PHE A 12 -3.61 3.10 -10.32
N LEU A 13 -4.60 2.38 -9.80
CA LEU A 13 -4.39 1.10 -9.13
C LEU A 13 -3.82 0.04 -10.08
N LEU A 14 -4.34 -0.06 -11.31
CA LEU A 14 -3.80 -0.96 -12.34
C LEU A 14 -2.34 -0.65 -12.67
N ILE A 15 -1.99 0.64 -12.82
CA ILE A 15 -0.61 1.07 -13.06
C ILE A 15 0.29 0.61 -11.91
N ASN A 16 -0.11 0.83 -10.65
CA ASN A 16 0.66 0.38 -9.49
C ASN A 16 0.84 -1.15 -9.47
N ALA A 17 -0.21 -1.90 -9.75
CA ALA A 17 -0.15 -3.36 -9.83
C ALA A 17 0.84 -3.84 -10.90
N ILE A 18 0.81 -3.23 -12.10
CA ILE A 18 1.75 -3.54 -13.18
C ILE A 18 3.19 -3.23 -12.73
N LEU A 19 3.44 -2.08 -12.11
CA LEU A 19 4.77 -1.72 -11.61
C LEU A 19 5.29 -2.71 -10.55
N ILE A 20 4.41 -3.16 -9.65
CA ILE A 20 4.75 -4.18 -8.65
C ILE A 20 5.18 -5.47 -9.35
N ILE A 21 4.40 -5.95 -10.32
CA ILE A 21 4.70 -7.18 -11.08
C ILE A 21 6.03 -7.05 -11.82
N LEU A 22 6.25 -5.94 -12.54
CA LEU A 22 7.52 -5.68 -13.23
C LEU A 22 8.72 -5.68 -12.26
N THR A 23 8.55 -5.08 -11.09
CA THR A 23 9.59 -5.05 -10.05
C THR A 23 9.86 -6.46 -9.51
N LEU A 24 8.82 -7.28 -9.30
CA LEU A 24 8.92 -8.68 -8.89
C LEU A 24 9.61 -9.57 -9.94
N ILE A 25 9.32 -9.35 -11.23
CA ILE A 25 9.96 -10.08 -12.34
C ILE A 25 11.43 -9.67 -12.52
N SER A 26 11.81 -8.46 -12.10
CA SER A 26 13.21 -8.00 -12.18
C SER A 26 14.13 -8.53 -11.06
N LEU A 27 13.54 -9.02 -9.96
CA LEU A 27 14.25 -9.55 -8.78
C LEU A 27 15.03 -10.88 -8.95
N PRO A 28 14.66 -11.83 -9.84
CA PRO A 28 15.37 -13.10 -10.02
C PRO A 28 16.85 -12.95 -10.43
N LYS A 29 17.26 -11.80 -10.96
CA LYS A 29 18.66 -11.52 -11.30
C LYS A 29 19.59 -11.49 -10.08
N LEU A 30 19.05 -11.43 -8.86
CA LEU A 30 19.80 -11.25 -7.61
C LEU A 30 20.12 -12.58 -6.87
N GLY A 31 19.76 -13.74 -7.42
CA GLY A 31 19.80 -15.01 -6.69
C GLY A 31 18.60 -15.20 -5.74
N ASP A 32 18.20 -16.46 -5.52
CA ASP A 32 16.91 -16.77 -4.90
C ASP A 32 16.80 -16.35 -3.41
N GLU A 33 17.88 -16.44 -2.65
CA GLU A 33 17.90 -16.02 -1.24
C GLU A 33 17.69 -14.51 -1.07
N ARG A 34 18.41 -13.70 -1.87
CA ARG A 34 18.32 -12.24 -1.82
C ARG A 34 16.94 -11.74 -2.26
N LYS A 35 16.38 -12.36 -3.30
CA LYS A 35 15.02 -12.08 -3.77
C LYS A 35 13.98 -12.31 -2.68
N ASN A 36 14.06 -13.44 -1.97
CA ASN A 36 13.11 -13.74 -0.90
C ASN A 36 13.28 -12.78 0.29
N PHE A 37 14.52 -12.43 0.64
CA PHE A 37 14.80 -11.43 1.67
C PHE A 37 14.19 -10.06 1.35
N ILE A 38 14.37 -9.56 0.12
CA ILE A 38 13.81 -8.27 -0.33
C ILE A 38 12.28 -8.28 -0.26
N LYS A 39 11.64 -9.34 -0.77
CA LYS A 39 10.17 -9.48 -0.74
C LYS A 39 9.65 -9.48 0.69
N MET A 40 10.24 -10.29 1.57
CA MET A 40 9.83 -10.39 2.97
C MET A 40 9.96 -9.05 3.69
N LYS A 41 11.06 -8.32 3.46
CA LYS A 41 11.29 -7.03 4.09
C LYS A 41 10.34 -5.95 3.59
N ALA A 42 10.04 -5.94 2.28
CA ALA A 42 9.04 -5.04 1.69
C ALA A 42 7.63 -5.31 2.24
N GLN A 43 7.24 -6.59 2.33
CA GLN A 43 5.94 -7.00 2.87
C GLN A 43 5.79 -6.64 4.34
N SER A 44 6.79 -6.99 5.16
CA SER A 44 6.77 -6.69 6.60
C SER A 44 6.70 -5.19 6.87
N TYR A 45 7.51 -4.37 6.19
CA TYR A 45 7.46 -2.93 6.35
C TYR A 45 6.10 -2.34 5.95
N THR A 46 5.58 -2.77 4.79
CA THR A 46 4.25 -2.34 4.32
C THR A 46 3.18 -2.71 5.34
N PHE A 47 3.22 -3.92 5.89
CA PHE A 47 2.29 -4.38 6.91
C PHE A 47 2.30 -3.50 8.16
N THR A 48 3.49 -3.13 8.65
CA THR A 48 3.63 -2.21 9.79
C THR A 48 3.01 -0.84 9.49
N VAL A 49 3.28 -0.28 8.31
CA VAL A 49 2.71 1.03 7.91
C VAL A 49 1.19 0.95 7.82
N VAL A 50 0.65 -0.12 7.24
CA VAL A 50 -0.80 -0.31 7.09
C VAL A 50 -1.49 -0.43 8.46
N ILE A 51 -0.89 -1.16 9.41
CA ILE A 51 -1.38 -1.19 10.80
C ILE A 51 -1.43 0.22 11.39
N GLY A 52 -0.36 1.00 11.22
CA GLY A 52 -0.32 2.39 11.71
C GLY A 52 -1.43 3.27 11.13
N ILE A 53 -1.69 3.16 9.82
CA ILE A 53 -2.78 3.89 9.15
C ILE A 53 -4.14 3.48 9.71
N ILE A 54 -4.37 2.18 9.88
CA ILE A 54 -5.64 1.67 10.42
C ILE A 54 -5.84 2.13 11.87
N LEU A 55 -4.79 2.11 12.71
CA LEU A 55 -4.86 2.63 14.08
C LEU A 55 -5.24 4.12 14.11
N ILE A 56 -4.63 4.93 13.25
CA ILE A 56 -4.97 6.36 13.14
C ILE A 56 -6.44 6.53 12.70
N GLN A 57 -6.92 5.73 11.74
CA GLN A 57 -8.32 5.76 11.31
C GLN A 57 -9.27 5.39 12.46
N ILE A 58 -8.95 4.38 13.26
CA ILE A 58 -9.75 4.00 14.44
C ILE A 58 -9.82 5.19 15.40
N ILE A 59 -8.68 5.78 15.76
CA ILE A 59 -8.63 6.93 16.68
C ILE A 59 -9.45 8.10 16.14
N LYS A 60 -9.31 8.42 14.84
CA LYS A 60 -10.06 9.50 14.19
C LYS A 60 -11.57 9.25 14.24
N ASN A 61 -12.01 8.04 13.91
CA ASN A 61 -13.42 7.68 13.90
C ASN A 61 -14.01 7.68 15.31
N THR A 62 -13.29 7.12 16.30
CA THR A 62 -13.67 7.18 17.71
C THR A 62 -13.79 8.62 18.21
N TYR A 63 -12.83 9.49 17.86
CA TYR A 63 -12.88 10.91 18.23
C TYR A 63 -14.08 11.63 17.60
N GLN A 64 -14.38 11.39 16.32
CA GLN A 64 -15.55 12.01 15.66
C GLN A 64 -16.87 11.58 16.29
N ILE A 65 -17.02 10.30 16.64
CA ILE A 65 -18.24 9.77 17.24
C ILE A 65 -18.45 10.37 18.63
N ILE A 66 -17.41 10.36 19.49
CA ILE A 66 -17.54 10.76 20.89
C ILE A 66 -17.61 12.29 21.05
N TRP A 67 -16.81 13.05 20.29
CA TRP A 67 -16.69 14.51 20.48
C TRP A 67 -17.49 15.36 19.49
N ARG A 68 -17.86 14.84 18.32
CA ARG A 68 -18.52 15.64 17.27
C ARG A 68 -19.92 15.18 16.90
N ASN A 69 -20.49 14.18 17.60
CA ASN A 69 -21.71 13.49 17.18
C ASN A 69 -21.67 13.10 15.69
N GLY A 70 -20.46 12.80 15.19
CA GLY A 70 -20.22 12.45 13.81
C GLY A 70 -20.66 11.03 13.52
N VAL A 71 -20.99 10.76 12.25
CA VAL A 71 -21.29 9.40 11.79
C VAL A 71 -19.98 8.67 11.51
N PHE A 72 -19.94 7.36 11.75
CA PHE A 72 -18.80 6.52 11.36
C PHE A 72 -18.63 6.56 9.84
N GLU A 73 -17.62 7.29 9.36
CA GLU A 73 -17.18 7.21 7.98
C GLU A 73 -16.36 5.93 7.82
N GLY A 74 -16.98 4.91 7.20
CA GLY A 74 -16.30 3.67 6.88
C GLY A 74 -15.11 3.87 5.94
N ILE A 75 -14.26 2.85 5.85
CA ILE A 75 -13.09 2.87 4.95
C ILE A 75 -13.57 2.59 3.53
N ASN A 76 -13.27 3.49 2.59
CA ASN A 76 -13.46 3.21 1.18
C ASN A 76 -12.44 2.14 0.74
N PRO A 77 -12.89 0.92 0.32
CA PRO A 77 -11.99 -0.19 0.01
C PRO A 77 -11.02 0.14 -1.12
N LEU A 78 -11.46 0.90 -2.12
CA LEU A 78 -10.66 1.23 -3.29
C LEU A 78 -9.58 2.28 -2.96
N SER A 79 -9.90 3.27 -2.13
CA SER A 79 -8.90 4.22 -1.64
C SER A 79 -7.86 3.51 -0.77
N GLN A 80 -8.29 2.62 0.12
CA GLN A 80 -7.38 1.86 0.99
C GLN A 80 -6.45 0.97 0.17
N LEU A 81 -6.99 0.24 -0.81
CA LEU A 81 -6.22 -0.66 -1.66
C LEU A 81 -5.18 0.10 -2.50
N THR A 82 -5.54 1.28 -2.98
CA THR A 82 -4.62 2.17 -3.70
C THR A 82 -3.47 2.61 -2.80
N THR A 83 -3.78 3.09 -1.60
CA THR A 83 -2.76 3.50 -0.61
C THR A 83 -1.80 2.36 -0.25
N ILE A 84 -2.33 1.17 0.03
CA ILE A 84 -1.52 -0.02 0.34
C ILE A 84 -0.61 -0.37 -0.85
N SER A 85 -1.12 -0.32 -2.08
CA SER A 85 -0.36 -0.63 -3.29
C SER A 85 0.82 0.33 -3.48
N ILE A 86 0.59 1.63 -3.27
CA ILE A 86 1.65 2.65 -3.35
C ILE A 86 2.74 2.39 -2.30
N ILE A 87 2.34 2.17 -1.04
CA ILE A 87 3.28 1.92 0.06
C ILE A 87 4.12 0.68 -0.24
N TYR A 88 3.48 -0.40 -0.71
CA TYR A 88 4.17 -1.62 -1.08
C TYR A 88 5.16 -1.39 -2.23
N LEU A 89 4.73 -0.70 -3.29
CA LEU A 89 5.58 -0.40 -4.44
C LEU A 89 6.83 0.41 -4.02
N ILE A 90 6.64 1.48 -3.24
CA ILE A 90 7.75 2.30 -2.74
C ILE A 90 8.70 1.45 -1.89
N SER A 91 8.17 0.64 -0.98
CA SER A 91 8.96 -0.24 -0.10
C SER A 91 9.75 -1.27 -0.91
N LEU A 92 9.12 -1.87 -1.91
CA LEU A 92 9.74 -2.85 -2.80
C LEU A 92 10.86 -2.23 -3.62
N LEU A 93 10.66 -1.05 -4.20
CA LEU A 93 11.69 -0.32 -4.95
C LEU A 93 12.85 0.10 -4.05
N PHE A 94 12.57 0.60 -2.85
CA PHE A 94 13.58 0.99 -1.88
C PHE A 94 14.47 -0.19 -1.47
N PHE A 95 13.88 -1.33 -1.12
CA PHE A 95 14.64 -2.51 -0.73
C PHE A 95 15.33 -3.20 -1.89
N LYS A 96 14.75 -3.18 -3.09
CA LYS A 96 15.43 -3.61 -4.32
C LYS A 96 16.69 -2.78 -4.57
N LYS A 97 16.63 -1.45 -4.43
CA LYS A 97 17.81 -0.58 -4.56
C LYS A 97 18.84 -0.82 -3.46
N LYS A 98 18.38 -1.09 -2.23
CA LYS A 98 19.25 -1.25 -1.05
C LYS A 98 19.99 -2.59 -0.99
N TYR A 99 19.33 -3.69 -1.35
CA TYR A 99 19.89 -5.05 -1.23
C TYR A 99 20.11 -5.74 -2.59
N GLY A 100 19.92 -5.00 -3.69
CA GLY A 100 20.11 -5.50 -5.05
C GLY A 100 21.41 -5.13 -5.75
N ALA A 101 22.30 -4.42 -5.04
CA ALA A 101 23.73 -4.39 -5.37
C ALA A 101 24.39 -5.67 -4.82
#